data_AF-A0A7V6I466-F1
#
_entry.id   AF-A0A7V6I466-F1
#
_cell.length_a   1.000
_cell.length_b   1.000
_cell.length_c   1.000
_cell.angle_alpha   90.00
_cell.angle_beta   90.00
_cell.angle_gamma   90.00
#
_symmetry.space_group_name_H-M   'P 1'
#
loop_
_entity.id
_entity.type
_entity.pdbx_description
1 polymer ?
#
loop_
_entity_poly.entity_id
_entity_poly.type
_entity_poly.pdbx_seq_one_letter_code
_entity_poly.pdbx_strand_id
1 'polypeptide(L)'
;KNYGDEVKIGAGNVVDRDGFNYLAEAGADFIKVGIGGGSICITREQKGIGRGQATSLIEVAKERDEYFKKTGQYIPICSDGGIVQDYHMVLALAMGADFMMMGRYFARFDESPTKKLLIGGNYVKEYWGEGSNRARNWQRYDMGGSSALKFEEGVDSYVPYAGKLKDNLEVTLGKIKSTMCSCGVLTIPELRKHAKITMVSSTSIIEGGVHDVILKETKS
;
A
#
# COMPACT_ATOMS: atom_id res chain seq x y z
N LYS A 1 26.22 6.00 -21.27
CA LYS A 1 25.09 6.67 -21.97
C LYS A 1 24.40 7.54 -20.93
N ASN A 2 24.22 8.84 -21.20
CA ASN A 2 23.46 9.74 -20.32
C ASN A 2 22.02 9.77 -20.85
N TYR A 3 21.04 9.46 -20.01
CA TYR A 3 19.64 9.30 -20.42
C TYR A 3 18.78 10.55 -20.14
N GLY A 4 19.29 11.54 -19.42
CA GLY A 4 18.52 12.73 -19.02
C GLY A 4 17.15 12.35 -18.42
N ASP A 5 16.10 13.06 -18.83
CA ASP A 5 14.73 12.88 -18.33
C ASP A 5 13.89 11.87 -19.15
N GLU A 6 14.51 11.17 -20.11
CA GLU A 6 13.82 10.22 -20.98
C GLU A 6 13.44 8.92 -20.25
N VAL A 7 14.20 8.54 -19.22
CA VAL A 7 13.96 7.35 -18.41
C VAL A 7 13.32 7.76 -17.09
N LYS A 8 12.12 7.26 -16.83
CA LYS A 8 11.38 7.55 -15.60
C LYS A 8 11.78 6.63 -14.46
N ILE A 9 12.09 7.20 -13.30
CA ILE A 9 12.60 6.46 -12.13
C ILE A 9 11.76 6.80 -10.89
N GLY A 10 11.11 5.78 -10.34
CA GLY A 10 10.53 5.86 -9.01
C GLY A 10 11.54 5.50 -7.93
N ALA A 11 11.50 6.22 -6.81
CA ALA A 11 12.38 5.97 -5.66
C ALA A 11 11.58 5.77 -4.37
N GLY A 12 12.20 5.13 -3.38
CA GLY A 12 11.57 4.86 -2.09
C GLY A 12 12.25 3.72 -1.33
N ASN A 13 11.71 3.29 -0.18
CA ASN A 13 10.49 3.82 0.46
C ASN A 13 10.83 4.82 1.57
N VAL A 14 9.98 5.84 1.76
CA VAL A 14 10.11 6.85 2.83
C VAL A 14 8.82 6.96 3.64
N VAL A 15 8.86 7.63 4.80
CA VAL A 15 7.69 7.78 5.71
C VAL A 15 7.52 9.17 6.32
N ASP A 16 8.34 10.13 5.91
CA ASP A 16 8.39 11.48 6.46
C ASP A 16 8.84 12.51 5.41
N ARG A 17 8.88 13.77 5.83
CA ARG A 17 9.23 14.92 4.99
C ARG A 17 10.67 14.88 4.50
N ASP A 18 11.59 14.53 5.39
CA ASP A 18 13.02 14.54 5.09
C ASP A 18 13.37 13.51 4.02
N GLY A 19 12.82 12.29 4.13
CA GLY A 19 12.99 11.26 3.11
C GLY A 19 12.36 11.66 1.78
N PHE A 20 11.18 12.29 1.79
CA PHE A 20 10.57 12.82 0.57
C PHE A 20 11.46 13.86 -0.11
N ASN A 21 11.91 14.89 0.63
CA ASN A 21 12.72 15.97 0.08
C ASN A 21 14.05 15.46 -0.47
N TYR A 22 14.70 14.54 0.24
CA TYR A 22 15.94 13.93 -0.22
C TYR A 22 15.77 13.25 -1.59
N LEU A 23 14.71 12.46 -1.78
CA LEU A 23 14.45 11.78 -3.05
C LEU A 23 13.94 12.73 -4.15
N ALA A 24 13.20 13.76 -3.77
CA ALA A 24 12.72 14.78 -4.69
C ALA A 24 13.90 15.58 -5.27
N GLU A 25 14.83 16.02 -4.42
CA GLU A 25 16.06 16.72 -4.82
C GLU A 25 17.01 15.81 -5.59
N ALA A 26 17.00 14.50 -5.34
CA ALA A 26 17.73 13.51 -6.12
C ALA A 26 17.14 13.26 -7.53
N GLY A 27 15.96 13.82 -7.85
CA GLY A 27 15.34 13.74 -9.18
C GLY A 27 14.40 12.56 -9.40
N ALA A 28 13.79 11.99 -8.35
CA ALA A 28 12.80 10.93 -8.51
C ALA A 28 11.53 11.43 -9.23
N ASP A 29 11.06 10.71 -10.26
CA ASP A 29 9.81 11.05 -10.98
C ASP A 29 8.55 10.69 -10.17
N PHE A 30 8.65 9.73 -9.24
CA PHE A 30 7.64 9.48 -8.22
C PHE A 30 8.27 8.90 -6.95
N ILE A 31 7.63 9.11 -5.81
CA ILE A 31 8.15 8.66 -4.51
C ILE A 31 7.21 7.66 -3.85
N LYS A 32 7.76 6.54 -3.38
CA LYS A 32 7.01 5.47 -2.73
C LYS A 32 7.03 5.61 -1.21
N VAL A 33 5.85 5.53 -0.61
CA VAL A 33 5.62 5.83 0.82
C VAL A 33 5.18 4.57 1.57
N GLY A 34 5.89 4.26 2.65
CA GLY A 34 5.52 3.19 3.57
C GLY A 34 6.67 2.28 3.96
N ILE A 35 6.86 2.10 5.28
CA ILE A 35 7.83 1.16 5.86
C ILE A 35 7.13 0.32 6.93
N GLY A 36 7.20 -1.00 6.77
CA GLY A 36 6.66 -1.97 7.73
C GLY A 36 5.15 -2.21 7.70
N GLY A 37 4.41 -1.59 6.77
CA GLY A 37 2.96 -1.77 6.66
C GLY A 37 2.52 -2.98 5.80
N GLY A 38 3.45 -3.65 5.12
CA GLY A 38 3.14 -4.80 4.27
C GLY A 38 2.63 -5.98 5.10
N SER A 39 1.63 -6.73 4.59
CA SER A 39 0.97 -7.82 5.34
C SER A 39 1.86 -9.03 5.67
N ILE A 40 3.05 -9.06 5.10
CA ILE A 40 4.09 -10.10 5.17
C ILE A 40 5.43 -9.52 5.65
N CYS A 41 5.43 -8.24 6.05
CA CYS A 41 6.61 -7.51 6.46
C CYS A 41 6.68 -7.52 7.99
N ILE A 42 7.81 -7.95 8.54
CA ILE A 42 8.05 -7.98 9.98
C ILE A 42 9.17 -7.00 10.39
N THR A 43 9.57 -6.08 9.49
CA THR A 43 10.61 -5.07 9.73
C THR A 43 10.40 -4.28 11.03
N ARG A 44 9.15 -3.92 11.36
CA ARG A 44 8.85 -3.17 12.61
C ARG A 44 9.18 -3.99 13.86
N GLU A 45 8.90 -5.27 13.84
CA GLU A 45 9.17 -6.16 14.96
C GLU A 45 10.65 -6.52 15.04
N GLN A 46 11.32 -6.70 13.90
CA GLN A 46 12.73 -7.09 13.84
C GLN A 46 13.69 -5.93 14.14
N LYS A 47 13.37 -4.71 13.68
CA LYS A 47 14.29 -3.55 13.72
C LYS A 47 13.75 -2.35 14.48
N GLY A 48 12.48 -2.37 14.89
CA GLY A 48 11.85 -1.23 15.57
C GLY A 48 11.64 0.00 14.69
N ILE A 49 11.83 -0.11 13.36
CA ILE A 49 11.68 1.00 12.42
C ILE A 49 10.39 0.89 11.62
N GLY A 50 9.72 2.03 11.43
CA GLY A 50 8.50 2.14 10.64
C GLY A 50 7.54 3.16 11.24
N ARG A 51 6.44 3.42 10.53
CA ARG A 51 5.46 4.43 10.94
C ARG A 51 4.08 4.11 10.38
N GLY A 52 3.02 4.45 11.11
CA GLY A 52 1.64 4.21 10.66
C GLY A 52 1.42 4.72 9.22
N GLN A 53 0.85 3.87 8.34
CA GLN A 53 0.78 4.17 6.91
C GLN A 53 -0.03 5.43 6.61
N ALA A 54 -1.17 5.62 7.30
CA ALA A 54 -1.99 6.83 7.17
C ALA A 54 -1.20 8.09 7.56
N THR A 55 -0.53 8.08 8.71
CA THR A 55 0.29 9.21 9.18
C THR A 55 1.43 9.52 8.22
N SER A 56 2.13 8.49 7.75
CA SER A 56 3.23 8.63 6.79
C SER A 56 2.75 9.30 5.49
N LEU A 57 1.61 8.84 4.99
CA LEU A 57 1.03 9.36 3.76
C LEU A 57 0.56 10.81 3.90
N ILE A 58 -0.14 11.16 4.98
CA ILE A 58 -0.59 12.53 5.25
C ILE A 58 0.61 13.48 5.34
N GLU A 59 1.68 13.07 6.03
CA GLU A 59 2.86 13.90 6.20
C GLU A 59 3.65 14.09 4.90
N VAL A 60 3.88 13.01 4.15
CA VAL A 60 4.58 13.07 2.86
C VAL A 60 3.75 13.83 1.81
N ALA A 61 2.44 13.67 1.78
CA ALA A 61 1.56 14.41 0.88
C ALA A 61 1.62 15.91 1.15
N LYS A 62 1.61 16.31 2.43
CA LYS A 62 1.78 17.72 2.81
C LYS A 62 3.11 18.26 2.32
N GLU A 63 4.21 17.52 2.52
CA GLU A 63 5.52 17.96 2.05
C GLU A 63 5.59 18.06 0.53
N ARG A 64 5.03 17.09 -0.20
CA ARG A 64 4.94 17.12 -1.66
C ARG A 64 4.23 18.37 -2.16
N ASP A 65 3.12 18.74 -1.52
CA ASP A 65 2.36 19.92 -1.90
C ASP A 65 3.14 21.22 -1.61
N GLU A 66 3.91 21.29 -0.52
CA GLU A 66 4.82 22.43 -0.25
C GLU A 66 5.98 22.47 -1.25
N TYR A 67 6.56 21.32 -1.58
CA TYR A 67 7.59 21.21 -2.62
C TYR A 67 7.08 21.72 -3.97
N PHE A 68 5.88 21.29 -4.38
CA PHE A 68 5.24 21.76 -5.61
C PHE A 68 5.03 23.28 -5.61
N LYS A 69 4.60 23.88 -4.50
CA LYS A 69 4.48 25.35 -4.39
C LYS A 69 5.83 26.06 -4.54
N LYS A 70 6.90 25.49 -3.99
CA LYS A 70 8.25 26.06 -4.01
C LYS A 70 8.92 25.94 -5.39
N THR A 71 8.76 24.81 -6.06
CA THR A 71 9.54 24.46 -7.26
C THR A 71 8.73 24.48 -8.55
N GLY A 72 7.40 24.42 -8.46
CA GLY A 72 6.52 24.19 -9.61
C GLY A 72 6.51 22.73 -10.10
N GLN A 73 7.25 21.83 -9.45
CA GLN A 73 7.33 20.42 -9.83
C GLN A 73 6.43 19.55 -8.96
N TYR A 74 5.42 18.93 -9.58
CA TYR A 74 4.53 18.01 -8.89
C TYR A 74 5.09 16.59 -9.00
N ILE A 75 5.45 15.99 -7.86
CA ILE A 75 5.96 14.62 -7.79
C ILE A 75 4.83 13.70 -7.30
N PRO A 76 4.32 12.76 -8.11
CA PRO A 76 3.35 11.78 -7.66
C PRO A 76 3.88 10.92 -6.50
N ILE A 77 3.01 10.57 -5.56
CA ILE A 77 3.35 9.67 -4.45
C ILE A 77 2.51 8.39 -4.47
N CYS A 78 3.18 7.27 -4.16
CA CYS A 78 2.60 5.94 -4.12
C CYS A 78 2.42 5.47 -2.68
N SER A 79 1.20 5.13 -2.25
CA SER A 79 0.99 4.41 -0.99
C SER A 79 1.31 2.92 -1.18
N ASP A 80 2.38 2.43 -0.54
CA ASP A 80 2.87 1.06 -0.69
C ASP A 80 2.71 0.25 0.60
N GLY A 81 1.82 -0.76 0.56
CA GLY A 81 1.52 -1.63 1.69
C GLY A 81 0.39 -1.13 2.60
N GLY A 82 -0.06 -1.99 3.52
CA GLY A 82 -1.11 -1.66 4.51
C GLY A 82 -2.56 -1.71 3.99
N ILE A 83 -2.80 -1.95 2.71
CA ILE A 83 -4.16 -2.07 2.15
C ILE A 83 -4.75 -3.45 2.46
N VAL A 84 -5.80 -3.47 3.29
CA VAL A 84 -6.50 -4.68 3.71
C VAL A 84 -7.89 -4.74 3.09
N GLN A 85 -8.66 -3.67 3.26
CA GLN A 85 -10.03 -3.53 2.77
C GLN A 85 -10.10 -2.55 1.60
N ASP A 86 -11.10 -2.68 0.73
CA ASP A 86 -11.28 -1.79 -0.42
C ASP A 86 -11.40 -0.32 0.01
N TYR A 87 -12.03 -0.02 1.15
CA TYR A 87 -12.15 1.37 1.63
C TYR A 87 -10.81 1.97 2.07
N HIS A 88 -9.78 1.16 2.39
CA HIS A 88 -8.43 1.68 2.63
C HIS A 88 -7.86 2.33 1.37
N MET A 89 -8.29 1.89 0.18
CA MET A 89 -7.86 2.47 -1.08
C MET A 89 -8.38 3.90 -1.23
N VAL A 90 -9.65 4.12 -0.90
CA VAL A 90 -10.26 5.46 -0.92
C VAL A 90 -9.59 6.36 0.13
N LEU A 91 -9.33 5.83 1.33
CA LEU A 91 -8.62 6.58 2.37
C LEU A 91 -7.22 6.98 1.93
N ALA A 92 -6.45 6.08 1.33
CA ALA A 92 -5.11 6.39 0.83
C ALA A 92 -5.15 7.49 -0.25
N LEU A 93 -6.06 7.37 -1.22
CA LEU A 93 -6.25 8.41 -2.24
C LEU A 93 -6.64 9.75 -1.62
N ALA A 94 -7.61 9.76 -0.69
CA ALA A 94 -8.06 10.96 0.00
C ALA A 94 -6.96 11.61 0.86
N MET A 95 -6.07 10.80 1.46
CA MET A 95 -4.94 11.26 2.26
C MET A 95 -3.76 11.81 1.44
N GLY A 96 -3.83 11.74 0.10
CA GLY A 96 -2.87 12.40 -0.77
C GLY A 96 -2.13 11.50 -1.75
N ALA A 97 -2.33 10.18 -1.70
CA ALA A 97 -1.74 9.28 -2.69
C ALA A 97 -2.28 9.55 -4.09
N ASP A 98 -1.39 9.50 -5.09
CA ASP A 98 -1.76 9.53 -6.49
C ASP A 98 -2.14 8.13 -7.00
N PHE A 99 -1.46 7.11 -6.46
CA PHE A 99 -1.71 5.70 -6.74
C PHE A 99 -1.24 4.81 -5.59
N MET A 100 -1.47 3.51 -5.70
CA MET A 100 -1.16 2.53 -4.64
C MET A 100 -0.42 1.32 -5.19
N MET A 101 0.44 0.74 -4.36
CA MET A 101 1.11 -0.52 -4.61
C MET A 101 0.61 -1.56 -3.60
N MET A 102 0.18 -2.73 -4.10
CA MET A 102 -0.51 -3.74 -3.28
C MET A 102 -0.01 -5.14 -3.62
N GLY A 103 0.72 -5.80 -2.71
CA GLY A 103 1.13 -7.20 -2.94
C GLY A 103 -0.01 -8.18 -2.68
N ARG A 104 -0.43 -8.30 -1.41
CA ARG A 104 -1.45 -9.27 -0.95
C ARG A 104 -2.74 -9.23 -1.76
N TYR A 105 -3.22 -8.04 -2.14
CA TYR A 105 -4.47 -7.91 -2.90
C TYR A 105 -4.39 -8.69 -4.22
N PHE A 106 -3.31 -8.49 -5.01
CA PHE A 106 -3.10 -9.15 -6.29
C PHE A 106 -2.61 -10.60 -6.17
N ALA A 107 -1.89 -10.95 -5.10
CA ALA A 107 -1.41 -12.32 -4.89
C ALA A 107 -2.54 -13.37 -4.87
N ARG A 108 -3.76 -12.96 -4.53
CA ARG A 108 -4.95 -13.81 -4.45
C ARG A 108 -5.55 -14.21 -5.80
N PHE A 109 -5.17 -13.55 -6.89
CA PHE A 109 -5.83 -13.71 -8.19
C PHE A 109 -5.19 -14.77 -9.08
N ASP A 110 -5.93 -15.25 -10.06
CA ASP A 110 -5.50 -16.23 -11.06
C ASP A 110 -4.16 -15.85 -11.70
N GLU A 111 -4.02 -14.57 -12.06
CA GLU A 111 -2.89 -14.01 -12.80
C GLU A 111 -1.61 -13.89 -11.97
N SER A 112 -1.68 -14.03 -10.63
CA SER A 112 -0.47 -14.05 -9.81
C SER A 112 0.35 -15.32 -10.09
N PRO A 113 1.69 -15.24 -10.10
CA PRO A 113 2.55 -16.33 -10.58
C PRO A 113 2.60 -17.54 -9.64
N THR A 114 1.98 -17.47 -8.47
CA THR A 114 2.03 -18.51 -7.46
C THR A 114 0.96 -19.58 -7.67
N LYS A 115 1.17 -20.77 -7.10
CA LYS A 115 0.26 -21.90 -7.29
C LYS A 115 -1.01 -21.73 -6.46
N LYS A 116 -2.14 -22.17 -7.03
CA LYS A 116 -3.38 -22.41 -6.30
C LYS A 116 -3.28 -23.76 -5.59
N LEU A 117 -3.53 -23.77 -4.29
CA LEU A 117 -3.42 -24.94 -3.42
C LEU A 117 -4.74 -25.15 -2.66
N LEU A 118 -5.01 -26.39 -2.24
CA LEU A 118 -6.13 -26.72 -1.36
C LEU A 118 -5.59 -27.06 0.03
N ILE A 119 -5.86 -26.21 1.02
CA ILE A 119 -5.39 -26.38 2.41
C ILE A 119 -6.58 -26.30 3.35
N GLY A 120 -6.80 -27.35 4.13
CA GLY A 120 -7.90 -27.40 5.11
C GLY A 120 -9.28 -27.16 4.48
N GLY A 121 -9.50 -27.65 3.25
CA GLY A 121 -10.75 -27.45 2.50
C GLY A 121 -10.89 -26.09 1.80
N ASN A 122 -9.93 -25.17 1.98
CA ASN A 122 -9.96 -23.84 1.38
C ASN A 122 -8.95 -23.71 0.25
N TYR A 123 -9.34 -23.07 -0.84
CA TYR A 123 -8.40 -22.71 -1.89
C TYR A 123 -7.59 -21.47 -1.49
N VAL A 124 -6.27 -21.58 -1.61
CA VAL A 124 -5.31 -20.51 -1.27
C VAL A 124 -4.28 -20.34 -2.37
N LYS A 125 -3.55 -19.22 -2.35
CA LYS A 125 -2.34 -19.00 -3.15
C LYS A 125 -1.16 -18.67 -2.25
N GLU A 126 0.05 -19.08 -2.65
CA GLU A 126 1.28 -18.74 -1.92
C GLU A 126 1.57 -17.23 -2.04
N TYR A 127 2.13 -16.65 -0.99
CA TYR A 127 2.54 -15.25 -0.95
C TYR A 127 3.62 -15.05 0.12
N TRP A 128 4.82 -14.63 -0.29
CA TRP A 128 5.96 -14.45 0.60
C TRP A 128 6.58 -13.06 0.44
N GLY A 129 7.29 -12.62 1.47
CA GLY A 129 8.02 -11.36 1.43
C GLY A 129 9.40 -11.44 0.83
N GLU A 130 9.81 -10.34 0.21
CA GLU A 130 11.15 -10.18 -0.38
C GLU A 130 12.27 -10.36 0.66
N GLY A 131 12.00 -10.00 1.91
CA GLY A 131 12.91 -10.21 3.04
C GLY A 131 12.81 -11.59 3.69
N SER A 132 12.07 -12.54 3.13
CA SER A 132 12.03 -13.93 3.62
C SER A 132 13.23 -14.74 3.08
N ASN A 133 13.55 -15.84 3.76
CA ASN A 133 14.55 -16.81 3.33
C ASN A 133 14.20 -17.49 2.00
N ARG A 134 12.92 -17.45 1.59
CA ARG A 134 12.45 -17.95 0.29
C ARG A 134 12.84 -17.02 -0.84
N ALA A 135 12.61 -15.71 -0.69
CA ALA A 135 12.91 -14.73 -1.74
C ALA A 135 14.39 -14.35 -1.80
N ARG A 136 15.05 -14.23 -0.63
CA ARG A 136 16.46 -13.84 -0.51
C ARG A 136 16.82 -12.55 -1.25
N ASN A 137 15.90 -11.59 -1.33
CA ASN A 137 16.15 -10.30 -1.97
C ASN A 137 16.94 -9.39 -1.02
N TRP A 138 18.21 -9.73 -0.81
CA TRP A 138 19.10 -9.02 0.11
C TRP A 138 19.38 -7.58 -0.35
N GLN A 139 19.36 -7.31 -1.66
CA GLN A 139 19.59 -5.98 -2.22
C GLN A 139 18.58 -4.95 -1.72
N ARG A 140 17.33 -5.36 -1.49
CA ARG A 140 16.28 -4.50 -0.91
C ARG A 140 16.61 -4.03 0.52
N TYR A 141 17.44 -4.78 1.24
CA TYR A 141 17.81 -4.56 2.64
C TYR A 141 19.30 -4.29 2.82
N ASP A 142 20.01 -4.02 1.73
CA ASP A 142 21.45 -3.81 1.75
C ASP A 142 21.80 -2.46 2.38
N MET A 143 22.89 -2.47 3.14
CA MET A 143 23.46 -1.31 3.83
C MET A 143 24.92 -1.08 3.41
N GLY A 144 25.31 -1.58 2.22
CA GLY A 144 26.69 -1.53 1.71
C GLY A 144 27.58 -2.62 2.32
N GLY A 145 26.99 -3.78 2.64
CA GLY A 145 27.66 -4.85 3.39
C GLY A 145 27.77 -6.16 2.61
N SER A 146 27.42 -7.27 3.26
CA SER A 146 27.45 -8.62 2.68
C SER A 146 26.33 -8.81 1.65
N SER A 147 26.60 -9.56 0.58
CA SER A 147 25.63 -9.96 -0.44
C SER A 147 24.69 -11.10 0.03
N ALA A 148 24.13 -10.97 1.23
CA ALA A 148 23.24 -11.94 1.86
C ALA A 148 22.33 -11.26 2.89
N LEU A 149 21.10 -11.78 3.04
CA LEU A 149 20.22 -11.40 4.15
C LEU A 149 20.84 -11.84 5.47
N LYS A 150 21.00 -10.90 6.41
CA LYS A 150 21.52 -11.20 7.76
C LYS A 150 20.46 -11.86 8.64
N PHE A 151 19.20 -11.51 8.44
CA PHE A 151 18.02 -12.04 9.12
C PHE A 151 16.78 -11.76 8.26
N GLU A 152 15.66 -12.41 8.57
CA GLU A 152 14.42 -12.23 7.82
C GLU A 152 13.69 -10.95 8.22
N GLU A 153 13.23 -10.20 7.23
CA GLU A 153 12.33 -9.06 7.41
C GLU A 153 10.95 -9.31 6.77
N GLY A 154 10.70 -10.54 6.31
CA GLY A 154 9.42 -10.98 5.80
C GLY A 154 9.17 -12.47 6.00
N VAL A 155 7.91 -12.86 5.86
CA VAL A 155 7.44 -14.25 6.09
C VAL A 155 6.98 -14.91 4.78
N ASP A 156 6.94 -16.25 4.77
CA ASP A 156 6.24 -17.05 3.75
C ASP A 156 4.85 -17.43 4.26
N SER A 157 3.83 -17.30 3.42
CA SER A 157 2.44 -17.39 3.85
C SER A 157 1.49 -17.83 2.72
N TYR A 158 0.22 -18.00 3.09
CA TYR A 158 -0.88 -18.23 2.16
C TYR A 158 -1.88 -17.08 2.22
N VAL A 159 -2.49 -16.77 1.07
CA VAL A 159 -3.63 -15.85 0.95
C VAL A 159 -4.84 -16.56 0.37
N PRO A 160 -6.08 -16.22 0.78
CA PRO A 160 -7.29 -16.83 0.22
C PRO A 160 -7.38 -16.60 -1.28
N TYR A 161 -7.68 -17.65 -2.05
CA TYR A 161 -7.90 -17.53 -3.49
C TYR A 161 -9.16 -16.70 -3.78
N ALA A 162 -9.05 -15.73 -4.69
CA ALA A 162 -10.14 -14.79 -4.98
C ALA A 162 -10.67 -14.86 -6.43
N GLY A 163 -10.13 -15.73 -7.29
CA GLY A 163 -10.53 -15.81 -8.70
C GLY A 163 -9.79 -14.82 -9.60
N LYS A 164 -10.42 -14.38 -10.69
CA LYS A 164 -9.80 -13.52 -11.70
C LYS A 164 -9.61 -12.09 -11.19
N LEU A 165 -8.53 -11.44 -11.60
CA LEU A 165 -8.26 -10.04 -11.28
C LEU A 165 -9.37 -9.12 -11.79
N LYS A 166 -9.86 -9.35 -13.02
CA LYS A 166 -10.89 -8.51 -13.64
C LYS A 166 -12.14 -8.39 -12.77
N ASP A 167 -12.70 -9.52 -12.35
CA ASP A 167 -13.97 -9.58 -11.63
C ASP A 167 -13.86 -8.91 -10.26
N ASN A 168 -12.75 -9.13 -9.57
CA ASN A 168 -12.48 -8.51 -8.26
C ASN A 168 -12.22 -7.01 -8.37
N LEU A 169 -11.43 -6.60 -9.38
CA LEU A 169 -11.09 -5.20 -9.59
C LEU A 169 -12.32 -4.39 -9.97
N GLU A 170 -13.26 -4.94 -10.74
CA GLU A 170 -14.52 -4.29 -11.08
C GLU A 170 -15.34 -3.95 -9.82
N VAL A 171 -15.45 -4.89 -8.87
CA VAL A 171 -16.11 -4.67 -7.58
C VAL A 171 -15.38 -3.62 -6.75
N THR A 172 -14.05 -3.72 -6.64
CA THR A 172 -13.23 -2.75 -5.89
C THR A 172 -13.37 -1.34 -6.46
N LEU A 173 -13.30 -1.17 -7.79
CA LEU A 173 -13.50 0.12 -8.45
C LEU A 173 -14.93 0.65 -8.28
N GLY A 174 -15.94 -0.23 -8.30
CA GLY A 174 -17.33 0.12 -8.00
C GLY A 174 -17.47 0.74 -6.61
N LYS A 175 -16.87 0.13 -5.58
CA LYS A 175 -16.85 0.67 -4.22
C LYS A 175 -16.12 2.01 -4.14
N ILE A 176 -14.94 2.14 -4.77
CA ILE A 176 -14.18 3.40 -4.79
C ILE A 176 -15.02 4.53 -5.39
N LYS A 177 -15.59 4.30 -6.58
CA LYS A 177 -16.43 5.31 -7.26
C LYS A 177 -17.66 5.67 -6.43
N SER A 178 -18.33 4.68 -5.84
CA SER A 178 -19.49 4.91 -4.98
C SER A 178 -19.13 5.78 -3.78
N THR A 179 -18.01 5.50 -3.09
CA THR A 179 -17.57 6.32 -1.95
C THR A 179 -17.17 7.72 -2.39
N MET A 180 -16.50 7.88 -3.54
CA MET A 180 -16.19 9.20 -4.11
C MET A 180 -17.46 10.02 -4.36
N CYS A 181 -18.51 9.41 -4.94
CA CYS A 181 -19.80 10.07 -5.09
C CYS A 181 -20.43 10.45 -3.74
N SER A 182 -20.33 9.60 -2.72
CA SER A 182 -20.79 9.94 -1.35
C SER A 182 -20.00 11.10 -0.73
N CYS A 183 -18.73 11.28 -1.10
CA CYS A 183 -17.93 12.45 -0.74
C CYS A 183 -18.20 13.69 -1.62
N GLY A 184 -19.07 13.58 -2.63
CA GLY A 184 -19.45 14.68 -3.52
C GLY A 184 -18.37 15.06 -4.54
N VAL A 185 -17.53 14.11 -4.97
CA VAL A 185 -16.40 14.34 -5.87
C VAL A 185 -16.42 13.38 -7.06
N LEU A 186 -15.85 13.81 -8.19
CA LEU A 186 -15.81 13.03 -9.43
C LEU A 186 -14.38 12.64 -9.85
N THR A 187 -13.36 13.28 -9.27
CA THR A 187 -11.96 13.01 -9.59
C THR A 187 -11.11 12.77 -8.33
N ILE A 188 -9.96 12.09 -8.48
CA ILE A 188 -9.02 11.87 -7.38
C ILE A 188 -8.45 13.20 -6.83
N PRO A 189 -8.08 14.19 -7.65
CA PRO A 189 -7.71 15.52 -7.14
C PRO A 189 -8.81 16.19 -6.30
N GLU A 190 -10.09 16.10 -6.73
CA GLU A 190 -11.20 16.60 -5.94
C GLU A 190 -11.36 15.85 -4.62
N LEU A 191 -11.23 14.52 -4.63
CA LEU A 191 -11.26 13.70 -3.40
C LEU A 191 -10.21 14.19 -2.40
N ARG A 192 -8.96 14.38 -2.84
CA ARG A 192 -7.87 14.89 -1.99
C ARG A 192 -8.18 16.26 -1.40
N LYS A 193 -8.81 17.14 -2.18
CA LYS A 193 -9.13 18.51 -1.77
C LYS A 193 -10.34 18.61 -0.84
N HIS A 194 -11.33 17.74 -1.01
CA HIS A 194 -12.65 17.89 -0.39
C HIS A 194 -13.00 16.81 0.64
N ALA A 195 -12.25 15.71 0.71
CA ALA A 195 -12.50 14.65 1.67
C ALA A 195 -12.45 15.19 3.11
N LYS A 196 -13.43 14.75 3.92
CA LYS A 196 -13.46 14.97 5.36
C LYS A 196 -13.11 13.66 6.04
N ILE A 197 -11.96 13.61 6.69
CA ILE A 197 -11.42 12.40 7.32
C ILE A 197 -11.41 12.62 8.83
N THR A 198 -11.90 11.64 9.59
CA THR A 198 -11.88 11.64 11.06
C THR A 198 -11.20 10.40 11.60
N MET A 199 -10.59 10.53 12.77
CA MET A 199 -10.20 9.38 13.58
C MET A 199 -11.44 8.75 14.21
N VAL A 200 -11.38 7.44 14.42
CA VAL A 200 -12.42 6.66 15.10
C VAL A 200 -11.80 5.97 16.32
N SER A 201 -12.55 5.87 17.41
CA SER A 201 -12.14 5.08 18.57
C SER A 201 -12.30 3.59 18.29
N SER A 202 -11.70 2.75 19.13
CA SER A 202 -11.92 1.30 19.08
C SER A 202 -13.40 0.91 19.25
N THR A 203 -14.15 1.66 20.05
CA THR A 203 -15.59 1.44 20.26
C THR A 203 -16.40 1.74 19.00
N SER A 204 -16.10 2.84 18.29
CA SER A 204 -16.77 3.17 17.03
C SER A 204 -16.43 2.20 15.90
N ILE A 205 -15.29 1.49 15.97
CA ILE A 205 -14.98 0.41 15.02
C ILE A 205 -15.95 -0.77 15.21
N ILE A 206 -16.27 -1.11 16.47
CA ILE A 206 -17.23 -2.18 16.78
C ILE A 206 -18.63 -1.77 16.30
N GLU A 207 -19.03 -0.53 16.59
CA GLU A 207 -20.31 0.05 16.12
C GLU A 207 -20.44 0.04 14.59
N GLY A 208 -19.36 0.33 13.85
CA GLY A 208 -19.40 0.31 12.38
C GLY A 208 -19.53 -1.09 11.76
N GLY A 209 -19.26 -2.14 12.53
CA GLY A 209 -19.42 -3.52 12.11
C GLY A 209 -20.85 -4.05 12.26
N VAL A 210 -21.05 -5.31 11.89
CA VAL A 210 -22.29 -6.01 12.22
C VAL A 210 -22.29 -6.30 13.72
N HIS A 211 -23.26 -5.76 14.45
CA HIS A 211 -23.44 -5.96 15.89
C HIS A 211 -24.91 -6.28 16.20
N ASP A 212 -25.14 -7.00 17.31
CA ASP A 212 -26.46 -7.38 17.82
C ASP A 212 -27.35 -8.22 16.88
N VAL A 213 -26.74 -8.96 15.94
CA VAL A 213 -27.44 -9.90 15.04
C VAL A 213 -26.65 -11.19 14.78
N ILE A 214 -27.35 -12.27 14.48
CA ILE A 214 -26.75 -13.53 14.01
C ILE A 214 -26.67 -13.45 12.48
N LEU A 215 -25.45 -13.37 11.94
CA LEU A 215 -25.22 -13.44 10.50
C LEU A 215 -25.60 -14.83 9.98
N LYS A 216 -26.48 -14.86 8.98
CA LYS A 216 -26.78 -16.07 8.22
C LYS A 216 -25.55 -16.48 7.42
N GLU A 217 -25.19 -17.76 7.43
CA GLU A 217 -24.09 -18.28 6.61
C GLU A 217 -24.28 -17.86 5.15
N THR A 218 -23.36 -17.04 4.67
CA THR A 218 -23.21 -16.73 3.25
C THR A 218 -22.11 -17.64 2.75
N LYS A 219 -22.47 -18.67 1.96
CA LYS A 219 -21.50 -19.49 1.25
C LYS A 219 -20.62 -18.55 0.42
N SER A 220 -19.36 -18.41 0.84
CA SER A 220 -18.33 -17.65 0.13
C SER A 220 -17.63 -18.56 -0.87
#